data_AF-A0A4R8KV33-F1
#
_entry.id   AF-A0A4R8KV33-F1
#
_cell.length_a   1.000
_cell.length_b   1.000
_cell.length_c   1.000
_cell.angle_alpha   90.00
_cell.angle_beta   90.00
_cell.angle_gamma   90.00
#
_symmetry.space_group_name_H-M   'P 1'
#
loop_
_entity.id
_entity.type
_entity.pdbx_description
1 polymer ?
#
loop_
_entity_poly.entity_id
_entity_poly.type
_entity_poly.pdbx_seq_one_letter_code
_entity_poly.pdbx_strand_id
1 'polypeptide(L)'
;MPILDIHVLLQSWLDHGWLRDPQAVGLATFEAQELVAHGFYAVSDVDQLCLYEDERLFRRGKRPVHVLFKAFLQRGQLVANSLGLGDQVHLAGFLRAARQPLPAFRVLLEHGGRSGALLFDSGLVLQFSANLWGKPRHYYLTLVEGHVADAHVPDRDSDIDLRAASVGHVQALYDSRDPAELKRLARRGNAALRELAGLLA
;
A
#
# COMPACT_ATOMS: atom_id res chain seq x y z
N MET A 1 -9.48 10.99 20.42
CA MET A 1 -10.03 11.04 19.05
C MET A 1 -10.75 9.73 18.74
N PRO A 2 -11.85 9.74 17.96
CA PRO A 2 -12.45 8.49 17.49
C PRO A 2 -11.43 7.74 16.60
N ILE A 3 -11.26 6.44 16.83
CA ILE A 3 -10.41 5.58 15.99
C ILE A 3 -10.95 5.67 14.55
N LEU A 4 -10.13 5.85 13.52
CA LEU A 4 -10.65 5.94 12.14
C LEU A 4 -10.94 4.53 11.57
N ASP A 5 -11.91 4.42 10.66
CA ASP A 5 -12.09 3.17 9.91
C ASP A 5 -10.98 3.05 8.85
N ILE A 6 -10.33 1.89 8.80
CA ILE A 6 -9.19 1.65 7.91
C ILE A 6 -9.56 1.87 6.44
N HIS A 7 -10.79 1.55 6.01
CA HIS A 7 -11.17 1.77 4.60
C HIS A 7 -11.28 3.26 4.26
N VAL A 8 -11.67 4.11 5.21
CA VAL A 8 -11.70 5.58 5.01
C VAL A 8 -10.27 6.10 4.82
N LEU A 9 -9.35 5.59 5.64
CA LEU A 9 -7.94 5.94 5.54
C LEU A 9 -7.35 5.49 4.18
N LEU A 10 -7.60 4.24 3.78
CA LEU A 10 -7.14 3.68 2.51
C LEU A 10 -7.73 4.39 1.28
N GLN A 11 -8.94 4.95 1.39
CA GLN A 11 -9.51 5.77 0.31
C GLN A 11 -8.68 7.04 0.05
N SER A 12 -8.04 7.62 1.08
CA SER A 12 -7.18 8.79 0.88
C SER A 12 -5.98 8.48 -0.02
N TRP A 13 -5.35 7.31 0.15
CA TRP A 13 -4.29 6.85 -0.76
C TRP A 13 -4.82 6.65 -2.18
N LEU A 14 -5.99 6.03 -2.37
CA LEU A 14 -6.58 5.87 -3.71
C LEU A 14 -6.85 7.22 -4.37
N ASP A 15 -7.38 8.19 -3.63
CA ASP A 15 -7.76 9.51 -4.15
C ASP A 15 -6.55 10.38 -4.50
N HIS A 16 -5.40 10.17 -3.83
CA HIS A 16 -4.29 11.13 -3.86
C HIS A 16 -2.91 10.55 -4.15
N GLY A 17 -2.76 9.23 -4.14
CA GLY A 17 -1.48 8.55 -4.24
C GLY A 17 -0.71 8.45 -2.92
N TRP A 18 -1.16 9.13 -1.85
CA TRP A 18 -0.53 9.20 -0.52
C TRP A 18 -1.54 9.75 0.50
N LEU A 19 -1.27 9.56 1.79
CA LEU A 19 -2.08 10.18 2.85
C LEU A 19 -1.72 11.66 3.01
N ARG A 20 -2.68 12.55 2.74
CA ARG A 20 -2.48 14.01 2.87
C ARG A 20 -2.79 14.57 4.24
N ASP A 21 -3.78 13.99 4.92
CA ASP A 21 -4.25 14.48 6.21
C ASP A 21 -3.51 13.81 7.36
N PRO A 22 -2.60 14.51 8.07
CA PRO A 22 -1.89 13.97 9.22
C PRO A 22 -2.83 13.62 10.38
N GLN A 23 -4.00 14.28 10.50
CA GLN A 23 -4.95 14.01 11.57
C GLN A 23 -5.52 12.60 11.48
N ALA A 24 -5.54 12.02 10.27
CA ALA A 24 -6.02 10.66 10.04
C ALA A 24 -5.15 9.60 10.75
N VAL A 25 -3.90 9.92 11.10
CA VAL A 25 -2.97 9.08 11.88
C VAL A 25 -2.64 9.69 13.25
N GLY A 26 -3.45 10.65 13.70
CA GLY A 26 -3.30 11.31 15.00
C GLY A 26 -2.11 12.26 15.09
N LEU A 27 -1.75 12.92 13.99
CA LEU A 27 -0.68 13.92 13.92
C LEU A 27 -1.25 15.29 13.51
N ALA A 28 -0.61 16.38 13.92
CA ALA A 28 -0.93 17.73 13.43
C ALA A 28 -0.26 18.03 12.08
N THR A 29 0.96 17.54 11.88
CA THR A 29 1.77 17.67 10.65
C THR A 29 2.57 16.39 10.41
N PHE A 30 3.20 16.26 9.24
CA PHE A 30 4.17 15.19 8.97
C PHE A 30 5.62 15.63 9.17
N GLU A 31 5.84 16.69 9.96
CA GLU A 31 7.18 17.20 10.22
C GLU A 31 7.91 16.31 11.24
N ALA A 32 9.24 16.26 11.15
CA ALA A 32 10.08 15.44 12.01
C ALA A 32 9.83 15.70 13.51
N GLN A 33 9.63 16.96 13.90
CA GLN A 33 9.37 17.32 15.31
C GLN A 33 8.08 16.71 15.83
N GLU A 34 7.01 16.76 15.02
CA GLU A 34 5.71 16.20 15.36
C GLU A 34 5.76 14.67 15.43
N LEU A 35 6.45 14.04 14.48
CA LEU A 35 6.66 12.59 14.45
C LEU A 35 7.41 12.12 15.72
N VAL A 36 8.53 12.76 16.05
CA VAL A 36 9.31 12.43 17.26
C VAL A 36 8.50 12.68 18.54
N ALA A 37 7.74 13.79 18.60
CA ALA A 37 6.89 14.09 19.75
C ALA A 37 5.78 13.05 19.98
N HIS A 38 5.36 12.35 18.92
CA HIS A 38 4.34 11.29 18.95
C HIS A 38 4.93 9.87 18.95
N GLY A 39 6.23 9.73 19.25
CA GLY A 39 6.86 8.43 19.51
C GLY A 39 7.41 7.72 18.28
N PHE A 40 7.43 8.36 17.11
CA PHE A 40 8.04 7.76 15.92
C PHE A 40 9.55 7.67 16.08
N TYR A 41 10.10 6.51 15.75
CA TYR A 41 11.53 6.28 15.75
C TYR A 41 12.12 6.46 14.35
N ALA A 42 13.29 7.09 14.26
CA ALA A 42 14.03 7.22 13.02
C ALA A 42 14.80 5.92 12.73
N VAL A 43 14.54 5.30 11.58
CA VAL A 43 15.08 3.98 11.19
C VAL A 43 16.30 4.09 10.29
N SER A 44 16.41 5.18 9.54
CA SER A 44 17.48 5.37 8.56
C SER A 44 17.72 6.86 8.29
N ASP A 45 18.99 7.22 8.12
CA ASP A 45 19.45 8.50 7.58
C ASP A 45 20.51 8.16 6.53
N VAL A 46 20.05 7.75 5.34
CA VAL A 46 20.93 7.63 4.18
C VAL A 46 20.77 8.92 3.39
N ASP A 47 21.83 9.74 3.38
CA ASP A 47 22.03 10.91 2.53
C ASP A 47 20.73 11.68 2.19
N GLN A 48 20.03 12.16 3.24
CA GLN A 48 18.87 13.06 3.22
C GLN A 48 17.47 12.44 3.27
N LEU A 49 17.33 11.10 3.28
CA LEU A 49 16.03 10.44 3.48
C LEU A 49 15.91 9.87 4.90
N CYS A 50 15.01 10.45 5.69
CA CYS A 50 14.69 9.99 7.03
C CYS A 50 13.41 9.15 7.02
N LEU A 51 13.51 7.90 7.45
CA LEU A 51 12.34 7.03 7.69
C LEU A 51 11.91 7.14 9.16
N TYR A 52 10.67 7.51 9.38
CA TYR A 52 9.99 7.47 10.68
C TYR A 52 8.88 6.43 10.64
N GLU A 53 8.79 5.58 11.65
CA GLU A 53 7.68 4.63 11.74
C GLU A 53 7.16 4.45 13.17
N ASP A 54 5.88 4.11 13.28
CA ASP A 54 5.21 3.80 14.55
C ASP A 54 3.95 2.95 14.30
N GLU A 55 3.56 2.18 15.31
CA GLU A 55 2.32 1.40 15.27
C GLU A 55 1.10 2.29 15.51
N ARG A 56 0.12 2.20 14.61
CA ARG A 56 -1.17 2.87 14.73
C ARG A 56 -2.31 1.88 14.81
N LEU A 57 -3.34 2.25 15.57
CA LEU A 57 -4.54 1.44 15.74
C LEU A 57 -5.70 2.06 14.96
N PHE A 58 -6.26 1.26 14.06
CA PHE A 58 -7.48 1.56 13.32
C PHE A 58 -8.57 0.55 13.64
N ARG A 59 -9.75 0.75 13.07
CA ARG A 59 -10.85 -0.22 13.14
C ARG A 59 -11.33 -0.60 11.75
N ARG A 60 -11.85 -1.83 11.65
CA ARG A 60 -12.67 -2.29 10.52
C ARG A 60 -14.00 -2.75 11.08
N GLY A 61 -15.00 -1.88 11.05
CA GLY A 61 -16.22 -2.08 11.83
C GLY A 61 -15.92 -2.17 13.33
N LYS A 62 -16.12 -3.35 13.94
CA LYS A 62 -15.86 -3.60 15.37
C LYS A 62 -14.48 -4.22 15.67
N ARG A 63 -13.69 -4.54 14.64
CA ARG A 63 -12.40 -5.23 14.82
C ARG A 63 -11.24 -4.24 14.83
N PRO A 64 -10.29 -4.34 15.78
CA PRO A 64 -9.07 -3.57 15.72
C PRO A 64 -8.22 -4.01 14.51
N VAL A 65 -7.48 -3.06 13.94
CA VAL A 65 -6.50 -3.27 12.88
C VAL A 65 -5.24 -2.55 13.30
N HIS A 66 -4.19 -3.30 13.63
CA HIS A 66 -2.88 -2.75 13.96
C HIS A 66 -2.10 -2.55 12.66
N VAL A 67 -1.56 -1.36 12.44
CA VAL A 67 -0.79 -1.06 11.24
C VAL A 67 0.53 -0.41 11.62
N LEU A 68 1.55 -0.64 10.81
CA LEU A 68 2.80 0.10 10.91
C LEU A 68 2.72 1.28 9.94
N PHE A 69 2.57 2.50 10.46
CA PHE A 69 2.60 3.71 9.63
C PHE A 69 4.04 4.17 9.47
N LYS A 70 4.40 4.55 8.24
CA LYS A 70 5.72 5.06 7.90
C LYS A 70 5.61 6.39 7.20
N ALA A 71 6.46 7.33 7.57
CA ALA A 71 6.64 8.62 6.93
C ALA A 71 8.09 8.74 6.44
N PHE A 72 8.25 9.10 5.17
CA PHE A 72 9.54 9.28 4.53
C PHE A 72 9.75 10.78 4.33
N LEU A 73 10.75 11.34 4.99
CA LEU A 73 11.06 12.76 4.94
C LEU A 73 12.37 12.97 4.18
N GLN A 74 12.33 13.77 3.11
CA GLN A 74 13.54 14.25 2.44
C GLN A 74 13.76 15.71 2.81
N ARG A 75 14.94 16.04 3.36
CA ARG A 75 15.27 17.42 3.80
C ARG A 75 14.18 18.05 4.71
N GLY A 76 13.54 17.22 5.55
CA GLY A 76 12.47 17.63 6.45
C GLY A 76 11.07 17.74 5.83
N GLN A 77 10.91 17.47 4.53
CA GLN A 77 9.61 17.47 3.84
C GLN A 77 9.13 16.04 3.59
N LEU A 78 7.83 15.79 3.80
CA LEU A 78 7.23 14.50 3.48
C LEU A 78 7.30 14.26 1.96
N VAL A 79 7.95 13.17 1.56
CA VAL A 79 8.01 12.72 0.15
C VAL A 79 7.13 11.49 -0.10
N ALA A 80 6.92 10.65 0.91
CA ALA A 80 6.03 9.50 0.83
C ALA A 80 5.53 9.06 2.21
N ASN A 81 4.44 8.30 2.22
CA ASN A 81 3.99 7.58 3.41
C ASN A 81 3.39 6.23 3.03
N SER A 82 3.46 5.30 3.98
CA SER A 82 3.01 3.92 3.77
C SER A 82 2.36 3.33 5.01
N LEU A 83 1.61 2.24 4.79
CA LEU A 83 1.05 1.39 5.83
C LEU A 83 1.43 -0.07 5.60
N GLY A 84 2.06 -0.69 6.59
CA GLY A 84 2.11 -2.14 6.71
C GLY A 84 0.86 -2.65 7.43
N LEU A 85 0.08 -3.52 6.80
CA LEU A 85 -1.18 -4.04 7.35
C LEU A 85 -1.12 -5.54 7.73
N GLY A 86 -0.13 -6.27 7.23
CA GLY A 86 -0.06 -7.73 7.36
C GLY A 86 -1.31 -8.42 6.78
N ASP A 87 -1.79 -9.48 7.43
CA ASP A 87 -2.90 -10.31 6.93
C ASP A 87 -4.27 -9.92 7.53
N GLN A 88 -4.49 -8.63 7.85
CA GLN A 88 -5.69 -8.18 8.58
C GLN A 88 -6.81 -7.68 7.68
N VAL A 89 -6.49 -7.09 6.52
CA VAL A 89 -7.45 -6.43 5.62
C VAL A 89 -7.58 -7.24 4.33
N HIS A 90 -8.79 -7.72 4.02
CA HIS A 90 -9.03 -8.41 2.76
C HIS A 90 -8.99 -7.40 1.60
N LEU A 91 -8.17 -7.66 0.58
CA LEU A 91 -8.10 -6.82 -0.62
C LEU A 91 -9.47 -6.68 -1.27
N ALA A 92 -10.19 -7.79 -1.41
CA ALA A 92 -11.53 -7.82 -1.98
C ALA A 92 -12.56 -7.00 -1.17
N GLY A 93 -12.41 -6.96 0.16
CA GLY A 93 -13.28 -6.15 1.02
C GLY A 93 -13.02 -4.67 0.82
N PHE A 94 -11.74 -4.29 0.73
CA PHE A 94 -11.34 -2.92 0.47
C PHE A 94 -11.77 -2.43 -0.92
N LEU A 95 -11.47 -3.17 -1.99
CA LEU A 95 -11.80 -2.76 -3.37
C LEU A 95 -13.31 -2.58 -3.59
N ARG A 96 -14.15 -3.39 -2.93
CA ARG A 96 -15.61 -3.22 -2.97
C ARG A 96 -16.10 -1.98 -2.22
N ALA A 97 -15.41 -1.60 -1.14
CA ALA A 97 -15.73 -0.42 -0.35
C ALA A 97 -15.16 0.88 -0.95
N ALA A 98 -14.15 0.77 -1.81
CA ALA A 98 -13.53 1.89 -2.49
C ALA A 98 -14.51 2.59 -3.44
N ARG A 99 -14.39 3.92 -3.53
CA ARG A 99 -15.16 4.74 -4.48
C ARG A 99 -14.84 4.29 -5.91
N GLN A 100 -15.89 4.13 -6.72
CA GLN A 100 -15.79 3.72 -8.11
C GLN A 100 -15.99 4.92 -9.06
N PRO A 101 -15.36 4.92 -10.25
CA PRO A 101 -14.39 3.92 -10.73
C PRO A 101 -13.05 4.03 -10.00
N LEU A 102 -12.32 2.92 -9.90
CA LEU A 102 -10.93 2.94 -9.42
C LEU A 102 -10.07 3.79 -10.39
N PRO A 103 -9.05 4.52 -9.87
CA PRO A 103 -8.06 5.17 -10.72
C PRO A 103 -7.34 4.15 -11.61
N ALA A 104 -6.73 4.59 -12.71
CA ALA A 104 -5.99 3.69 -13.60
C ALA A 104 -4.85 2.97 -12.87
N PHE A 105 -4.74 1.66 -13.11
CA PHE A 105 -3.74 0.79 -12.50
C PHE A 105 -3.30 -0.35 -13.41
N ARG A 106 -2.14 -0.91 -13.09
CA ARG A 106 -1.59 -2.15 -13.64
C ARG A 106 -1.60 -3.23 -12.57
N VAL A 107 -1.84 -4.47 -12.99
CA VAL A 107 -1.78 -5.63 -12.09
C VAL A 107 -0.44 -6.31 -12.26
N LEU A 108 0.29 -6.45 -11.16
CA LEU A 108 1.55 -7.17 -11.08
C LEU A 108 1.32 -8.45 -10.28
N LEU A 109 1.79 -9.59 -10.79
CA LEU A 109 1.65 -10.88 -10.11
C LEU A 109 2.97 -11.61 -10.06
N GLU A 110 3.28 -12.15 -8.88
CA GLU A 110 4.37 -13.12 -8.75
C GLU A 110 4.02 -14.44 -9.45
N HIS A 111 5.05 -15.22 -9.77
CA HIS A 111 4.88 -16.54 -10.35
C HIS A 111 3.94 -17.42 -9.48
N GLY A 112 2.92 -18.00 -10.10
CA GLY A 112 1.90 -18.79 -9.39
C GLY A 112 0.78 -17.98 -8.74
N GLY A 113 0.82 -16.64 -8.80
CA GLY A 113 -0.26 -15.76 -8.38
C GLY A 113 -0.63 -15.92 -6.90
N ARG A 114 0.36 -16.11 -6.02
CA ARG A 114 0.12 -16.11 -4.56
C ARG A 114 0.25 -14.71 -3.95
N SER A 115 0.91 -13.80 -4.66
CA SER A 115 1.23 -12.44 -4.24
C SER A 115 1.31 -11.56 -5.47
N GLY A 116 1.18 -10.27 -5.25
CA GLY A 116 1.20 -9.29 -6.32
C GLY A 116 0.99 -7.88 -5.80
N ALA A 117 0.83 -6.96 -6.74
CA ALA A 117 0.54 -5.57 -6.44
C ALA A 117 -0.42 -4.96 -7.47
N LEU A 118 -1.22 -4.00 -7.03
CA LEU A 118 -1.84 -3.03 -7.93
C LEU A 118 -0.97 -1.78 -7.92
N LEU A 119 -0.45 -1.40 -9.08
CA LEU A 119 0.37 -0.21 -9.28
C LEU A 119 -0.47 0.82 -10.03
N PHE A 120 -0.81 1.92 -9.36
CA PHE A 120 -1.63 2.99 -9.92
C PHE A 120 -0.76 4.06 -10.58
N ASP A 121 -1.33 4.76 -11.57
CA ASP A 121 -0.64 5.87 -12.26
C ASP A 121 -0.25 7.03 -11.30
N SER A 122 -0.93 7.11 -10.15
CA SER A 122 -0.59 8.04 -9.07
C SER A 122 0.70 7.68 -8.32
N GLY A 123 1.34 6.54 -8.63
CA GLY A 123 2.49 6.01 -7.89
C GLY A 123 2.09 5.32 -6.58
N LEU A 124 0.79 5.11 -6.37
CA LEU A 124 0.30 4.26 -5.28
C LEU A 124 0.56 2.78 -5.61
N VAL A 125 1.05 2.06 -4.63
CA VAL A 125 1.20 0.61 -4.64
C VAL A 125 0.31 -0.01 -3.57
N LEU A 126 -0.52 -0.98 -3.98
CA LEU A 126 -1.25 -1.85 -3.07
C LEU A 126 -0.68 -3.27 -3.19
N GLN A 127 0.20 -3.66 -2.29
CA GLN A 127 0.76 -5.01 -2.27
C GLN A 127 -0.19 -5.95 -1.54
N PHE A 128 -0.32 -7.16 -2.07
CA PHE A 128 -1.17 -8.18 -1.51
C PHE A 128 -0.53 -9.56 -1.56
N SER A 129 -0.92 -10.40 -0.62
CA SER A 129 -0.54 -11.81 -0.59
C SER A 129 -1.73 -12.67 -0.17
N ALA A 130 -1.76 -13.91 -0.63
CA ALA A 130 -2.66 -14.92 -0.10
C ALA A 130 -2.01 -15.58 1.11
N ASN A 131 -2.84 -16.10 2.01
CA ASN A 131 -2.43 -16.78 3.24
C ASN A 131 -1.23 -17.69 2.99
N LEU A 132 -0.19 -17.59 3.83
CA LEU A 132 1.03 -18.40 3.70
C LEU A 132 0.73 -19.91 3.73
N TRP A 133 -0.23 -20.34 4.54
CA TRP A 133 -0.55 -21.74 4.77
C TRP A 133 -1.89 -22.14 4.16
N GLY A 134 -1.94 -23.35 3.59
CA GLY A 134 -3.15 -23.93 3.01
C GLY A 134 -3.47 -23.44 1.59
N LYS A 135 -4.70 -23.72 1.15
CA LYS A 135 -5.18 -23.34 -0.19
C LYS A 135 -5.47 -21.82 -0.21
N PRO A 136 -4.86 -21.04 -1.12
CA PRO A 136 -5.15 -19.61 -1.27
C PRO A 136 -6.63 -19.36 -1.55
N ARG A 137 -7.32 -18.71 -0.61
CA ARG A 137 -8.75 -18.37 -0.73
C ARG A 137 -8.99 -16.89 -0.98
N HIS A 138 -8.24 -16.04 -0.28
CA HIS A 138 -8.38 -14.59 -0.35
C HIS A 138 -7.00 -13.95 -0.42
N TYR A 139 -6.94 -12.77 -1.05
CA TYR A 139 -5.80 -11.88 -0.90
C TYR A 139 -6.04 -10.93 0.26
N TYR A 140 -4.98 -10.71 1.03
CA TYR A 140 -4.89 -9.70 2.07
C TYR A 140 -3.99 -8.58 1.58
N LEU A 141 -4.40 -7.35 1.84
CA LEU A 141 -3.58 -6.18 1.60
C LEU A 141 -2.48 -6.16 2.65
N THR A 142 -1.23 -6.31 2.23
CA THR A 142 -0.08 -6.39 3.14
C THR A 142 0.61 -5.04 3.29
N LEU A 143 0.64 -4.25 2.21
CA LEU A 143 1.26 -2.92 2.15
C LEU A 143 0.42 -1.96 1.31
N VAL A 144 0.37 -0.72 1.76
CA VAL A 144 -0.05 0.45 0.97
C VAL A 144 1.10 1.43 0.98
N GLU A 145 1.61 1.80 -0.18
CA GLU A 145 2.76 2.70 -0.27
C GLU A 145 2.51 3.76 -1.31
N GLY A 146 2.63 5.02 -0.91
CA GLY A 146 2.43 6.16 -1.78
C GLY A 146 3.70 6.65 -2.45
N HIS A 147 3.54 7.34 -3.58
CA HIS A 147 4.61 8.03 -4.31
C HIS A 147 5.82 7.19 -4.71
N VAL A 148 5.62 5.89 -4.98
CA VAL A 148 6.68 5.04 -5.54
C VAL A 148 6.97 5.47 -6.99
N ALA A 149 8.24 5.72 -7.32
CA ALA A 149 8.66 5.98 -8.68
C ALA A 149 8.48 4.72 -9.54
N ASP A 150 7.71 4.85 -10.62
CA ASP A 150 7.50 3.76 -11.58
C ASP A 150 8.58 3.82 -12.66
N ALA A 151 9.42 2.79 -12.74
CA ALA A 151 10.51 2.73 -13.72
C ALA A 151 10.03 2.78 -15.20
N HIS A 152 8.74 2.55 -15.45
CA HIS A 152 8.14 2.62 -16.80
C HIS A 152 7.47 3.98 -17.09
N VAL A 153 7.41 4.89 -16.10
CA VAL A 153 6.86 6.24 -16.25
C VAL A 153 8.00 7.25 -16.08
N PRO A 154 8.52 7.83 -17.19
CA PRO A 154 9.79 8.54 -17.19
C PRO A 154 9.79 9.94 -16.56
N ASP A 155 8.77 10.33 -15.78
CA ASP A 155 8.53 11.74 -15.45
C ASP A 155 8.16 11.97 -13.97
N ARG A 156 9.00 11.49 -13.05
CA ARG A 156 8.96 11.95 -11.65
C ARG A 156 10.37 12.29 -11.21
N ASP A 157 10.62 13.58 -10.97
CA ASP A 157 11.84 14.24 -10.49
C ASP A 157 12.39 13.74 -9.13
N SER A 158 12.09 12.51 -8.72
CA SER A 158 12.57 11.91 -7.49
C SER A 158 13.63 10.86 -7.81
N ASP A 159 14.90 11.24 -7.65
CA ASP A 159 16.05 10.31 -7.67
C ASP A 159 16.01 9.28 -6.53
N ILE A 160 15.01 9.35 -5.64
CA ILE A 160 14.82 8.40 -4.54
C ILE A 160 14.11 7.14 -5.03
N ASP A 161 14.84 6.03 -5.01
CA ASP A 161 14.25 4.69 -5.09
C ASP A 161 13.70 4.28 -3.71
N LEU A 162 12.43 4.63 -3.45
CA LEU A 162 11.74 4.25 -2.21
C LEU A 162 11.69 2.72 -1.99
N ARG A 163 11.83 1.93 -3.06
CA ARG A 163 11.88 0.46 -2.99
C ARG A 163 13.14 -0.03 -2.26
N ALA A 164 14.24 0.72 -2.36
CA ALA A 164 15.49 0.42 -1.66
C ALA A 164 15.46 0.91 -0.19
N ALA A 165 14.74 2.00 0.08
CA ALA A 165 14.62 2.57 1.43
C ALA A 165 13.67 1.77 2.34
N SER A 166 12.66 1.11 1.76
CA SER A 166 11.79 0.19 2.48
C SER A 166 12.40 -1.21 2.48
N VAL A 167 12.99 -1.62 3.61
CA VAL A 167 13.56 -2.97 3.78
C VAL A 167 12.44 -4.01 3.59
N GLY A 168 12.31 -4.54 2.37
CA GLY A 168 11.50 -5.72 2.05
C GLY A 168 10.27 -5.55 1.15
N HIS A 169 10.03 -4.42 0.47
CA HIS A 169 8.76 -4.24 -0.24
C HIS A 169 8.88 -3.98 -1.75
N VAL A 170 7.94 -4.61 -2.48
CA VAL A 170 7.86 -4.77 -3.95
C VAL A 170 8.71 -5.90 -4.55
N GLN A 171 8.53 -7.13 -4.06
CA GLN A 171 9.01 -8.36 -4.73
C GLN A 171 8.31 -8.66 -6.07
N ALA A 172 7.34 -7.84 -6.48
CA ALA A 172 6.47 -8.08 -7.64
C ALA A 172 6.78 -7.19 -8.86
N LEU A 173 8.03 -6.83 -9.13
CA LEU A 173 8.34 -5.86 -10.19
C LEU A 173 8.75 -6.42 -11.55
N TYR A 174 8.49 -7.70 -11.84
CA TYR A 174 9.01 -8.30 -13.08
C TYR A 174 8.02 -8.80 -14.12
N ASP A 175 6.71 -8.56 -14.01
CA ASP A 175 5.81 -8.73 -15.17
C ASP A 175 4.49 -7.96 -14.97
N SER A 176 4.32 -6.84 -15.69
CA SER A 176 3.00 -6.21 -15.83
C SER A 176 2.06 -7.14 -16.58
N ARG A 177 0.88 -7.42 -16.03
CA ARG A 177 -0.13 -8.27 -16.68
C ARG A 177 -1.32 -7.41 -17.11
N ASP A 178 -1.73 -7.58 -18.35
CA ASP A 178 -2.99 -7.03 -18.85
C ASP A 178 -4.17 -7.68 -18.10
N PRO A 179 -5.22 -6.93 -17.71
CA PRO A 179 -6.48 -7.50 -17.22
C PRO A 179 -7.04 -8.70 -18.02
N ALA A 180 -6.87 -8.74 -19.34
CA ALA A 180 -7.25 -9.87 -20.18
C ALA A 180 -6.39 -11.12 -19.91
N GLU A 181 -5.10 -10.94 -19.65
CA GLU A 181 -4.18 -11.99 -19.25
C GLU A 181 -4.49 -12.48 -17.82
N LEU A 182 -4.85 -11.56 -16.92
CA LEU A 182 -5.33 -11.89 -15.58
C LEU A 182 -6.56 -12.81 -15.64
N LYS A 183 -7.55 -12.50 -16.50
CA LYS A 183 -8.73 -13.35 -16.71
C LYS A 183 -8.34 -14.75 -17.21
N ARG A 184 -7.31 -14.87 -18.07
CA ARG A 184 -6.80 -16.18 -18.53
C ARG A 184 -6.13 -16.96 -17.40
N LEU A 185 -5.28 -16.31 -16.60
CA LEU A 185 -4.60 -16.93 -15.47
C LEU A 185 -5.60 -17.38 -14.40
N ALA A 186 -6.61 -16.56 -14.11
CA ALA A 186 -7.64 -16.87 -13.14
C ALA A 186 -8.43 -18.14 -13.48
N ARG A 187 -8.68 -18.46 -14.76
CA ARG A 187 -9.40 -19.69 -15.16
C ARG A 187 -8.73 -20.98 -14.66
N ARG A 188 -7.40 -20.98 -14.55
CA ARG A 188 -6.60 -22.11 -14.03
C ARG A 188 -6.00 -21.81 -12.66
N GLY A 189 -6.32 -20.65 -12.09
CA GLY A 189 -5.72 -20.11 -10.89
C GLY A 189 -6.41 -20.55 -9.61
N ASN A 190 -5.81 -20.14 -8.49
CA ASN A 190 -6.38 -20.35 -7.16
C ASN A 190 -7.66 -19.51 -6.95
N ALA A 191 -8.35 -19.71 -5.82
CA ALA A 191 -9.61 -19.00 -5.56
C ALA A 191 -9.40 -17.49 -5.34
N ALA A 192 -8.29 -17.08 -4.72
CA ALA A 192 -7.95 -15.68 -4.53
C ALA A 192 -7.76 -14.95 -5.87
N LEU A 193 -7.04 -15.57 -6.82
CA LEU A 193 -6.84 -15.02 -8.16
C LEU A 193 -8.15 -14.88 -8.95
N ARG A 194 -9.06 -15.84 -8.79
CA ARG A 194 -10.41 -15.76 -9.39
C ARG A 194 -11.24 -14.65 -8.78
N GLU A 195 -11.19 -14.46 -7.47
CA GLU A 195 -11.87 -13.34 -6.80
C GLU A 195 -11.32 -12.00 -7.30
N LEU A 196 -9.99 -11.83 -7.35
CA LEU A 196 -9.36 -10.61 -7.83
C LEU A 196 -9.74 -10.31 -9.29
N ALA A 197 -9.62 -11.31 -10.18
CA ALA A 197 -9.96 -11.13 -11.59
C ALA A 197 -11.43 -10.75 -11.81
N GLY A 198 -12.34 -11.22 -10.97
CA GLY A 198 -13.76 -10.84 -11.03
C GLY A 198 -14.05 -9.43 -10.51
N LEU A 199 -13.23 -8.90 -9.61
CA LEU A 199 -13.37 -7.55 -9.06
C LEU A 199 -12.83 -6.46 -9.98
N LEU A 200 -11.79 -6.78 -10.76
CA LEU A 200 -11.13 -5.86 -11.67
C LEU A 200 -11.67 -5.96 -13.11
N ALA A 201 -12.72 -6.76 -13.33
CA ALA A 201 -13.30 -7.09 -14.63
C ALA A 201 -14.26 -6.03 -15.15
#